data_AF-A0A016S7R9-F1
#
_entry.id   AF-A0A016S7R9-F1
#
_cell.length_a   1.000
_cell.length_b   1.000
_cell.length_c   1.000
_cell.angle_alpha   90.00
_cell.angle_beta   90.00
_cell.angle_gamma   90.00
#
_symmetry.space_group_name_H-M   'P 1'
#
loop_
_entity.id
_entity.type
_entity.pdbx_description
1 polymer ?
#
loop_
_entity_poly.entity_id
_entity_poly.type
_entity_poly.pdbx_seq_one_letter_code
_entity_poly.pdbx_strand_id
1 'polypeptide(L)'
;MRSNMMFCQSEFNRGSRHVLNWAKMAWWNTRYVGCAVKNCGSFYAVSCMYYPGGANVNQYVYQVGAVCSGCPRGQCDGQALCRWG
;
A
#
# COMPACT_ATOMS: atom_id res chain seq x y z
N MET A 1 15.59 9.56 -9.61
CA MET A 1 14.54 8.86 -8.83
C MET A 1 13.24 9.63 -9.00
N ARG A 2 12.10 8.97 -9.23
CA ARG A 2 10.82 9.66 -9.37
C ARG A 2 10.26 9.93 -7.99
N SER A 3 10.11 11.19 -7.63
CA SER A 3 9.69 11.61 -6.27
C SER A 3 8.18 11.75 -6.13
N ASN A 4 7.38 11.22 -7.06
CA ASN A 4 5.93 11.38 -7.09
C ASN A 4 5.16 10.10 -6.71
N MET A 5 5.84 9.03 -6.27
CA MET A 5 5.22 7.78 -5.81
C MET A 5 4.28 7.10 -6.82
N MET A 6 4.49 7.34 -8.12
CA MET A 6 3.78 6.65 -9.20
C MET A 6 4.21 5.19 -9.29
N PHE A 7 3.24 4.27 -9.30
CA PHE A 7 3.46 2.84 -9.50
C PHE A 7 3.46 2.50 -11.00
N CYS A 8 4.64 2.60 -11.64
CA CYS A 8 4.77 2.39 -13.09
C CYS A 8 4.81 0.90 -13.50
N GLN A 9 4.45 0.60 -14.75
CA GLN A 9 4.57 -0.74 -15.34
C GLN A 9 5.99 -1.32 -15.23
N SER A 10 7.02 -0.46 -15.26
CA SER A 10 8.41 -0.88 -15.04
C SER A 10 8.59 -1.57 -13.69
N GLU A 11 7.93 -1.09 -12.62
CA GLU A 11 8.02 -1.70 -11.29
C GLU A 11 7.37 -3.08 -11.26
N PHE A 12 6.25 -3.25 -11.97
CA PHE A 12 5.60 -4.54 -12.12
C PHE A 12 6.48 -5.55 -12.88
N ASN A 13 7.23 -5.09 -13.89
CA ASN A 13 8.07 -5.92 -14.75
C ASN A 13 9.48 -6.19 -14.19
N ARG A 14 9.81 -5.73 -12.97
CA ARG A 14 11.16 -5.88 -12.36
C ARG A 14 11.48 -7.29 -11.85
N GLY A 15 10.63 -8.27 -12.15
CA GLY A 15 10.80 -9.65 -11.67
C GLY A 15 10.93 -9.69 -10.15
N SER A 16 11.88 -10.48 -9.63
CA SER A 16 12.11 -10.61 -8.18
C SER A 16 12.52 -9.32 -7.46
N ARG A 17 12.85 -8.25 -8.18
CA ARG A 17 13.21 -6.93 -7.61
C ARG A 17 12.04 -5.94 -7.57
N HIS A 18 10.83 -6.38 -7.90
CA HIS A 18 9.64 -5.53 -7.85
C HIS A 18 9.28 -5.14 -6.41
N VAL A 19 8.52 -4.06 -6.25
CA VAL A 19 8.05 -3.58 -4.93
C VAL A 19 6.57 -3.87 -4.68
N LEU A 20 5.99 -4.91 -5.30
CA LEU A 20 4.55 -5.20 -5.23
C LEU A 20 3.99 -5.32 -3.81
N ASN A 21 4.70 -6.03 -2.91
CA ASN A 21 4.24 -6.20 -1.54
C ASN A 21 4.23 -4.86 -0.79
N TRP A 22 5.29 -4.06 -0.95
CA TRP A 22 5.36 -2.71 -0.40
C TRP A 22 4.25 -1.80 -0.94
N ALA A 23 4.04 -1.83 -2.27
CA ALA A 23 3.03 -0.99 -2.92
C ALA A 23 1.61 -1.31 -2.41
N LYS A 24 1.29 -2.58 -2.16
CA LYS A 24 0.00 -2.97 -1.56
C LYS A 24 -0.14 -2.48 -0.11
N MET A 25 0.92 -2.58 0.69
CA MET A 25 0.90 -2.13 2.10
C MET A 25 0.79 -0.61 2.24
N ALA A 26 1.47 0.15 1.38
CA ALA A 26 1.53 1.61 1.46
C ALA A 26 0.41 2.30 0.66
N TRP A 27 -0.52 1.55 0.08
CA TRP A 27 -1.53 2.10 -0.82
C TRP A 27 -2.52 2.98 -0.06
N TRP A 28 -2.61 4.24 -0.46
CA TRP A 28 -3.17 5.34 0.34
C TRP A 28 -4.63 5.17 0.79
N ASN A 29 -5.45 4.48 -0.01
CA ASN A 29 -6.87 4.26 0.31
C ASN A 29 -7.16 2.84 0.81
N THR A 30 -6.15 1.99 0.99
CA THR A 30 -6.31 0.70 1.65
C THR A 30 -6.60 0.92 3.13
N ARG A 31 -7.71 0.36 3.62
CA ARG A 31 -8.18 0.55 4.99
C ARG A 31 -8.18 -0.73 5.82
N TYR A 32 -8.30 -1.86 5.15
CA TYR A 32 -8.45 -3.16 5.78
C TYR A 32 -7.36 -4.09 5.30
N VAL A 33 -6.80 -4.84 6.24
CA VAL A 33 -5.84 -5.91 5.99
C VAL A 33 -6.31 -7.15 6.73
N GLY A 34 -6.35 -8.27 6.02
CA GLY A 34 -6.61 -9.59 6.59
C GLY A 34 -5.44 -10.50 6.24
N CYS A 35 -4.80 -11.10 7.24
CA CYS A 35 -3.64 -11.98 7.03
C CYS A 35 -3.92 -13.39 7.56
N ALA A 36 -3.32 -14.39 6.90
CA ALA A 36 -3.32 -15.77 7.33
C ALA A 36 -1.90 -16.34 7.27
N VAL A 37 -1.61 -17.25 8.22
CA VAL A 37 -0.35 -17.95 8.32
C VAL A 37 -0.61 -19.45 8.33
N LYS A 38 0.12 -20.21 7.51
CA LYS A 38 0.03 -21.66 7.45
C LYS A 38 1.42 -22.29 7.48
N ASN A 39 1.63 -23.25 8.38
CA ASN A 39 2.81 -24.11 8.35
C ASN A 39 2.61 -25.18 7.25
N CYS A 40 3.56 -25.26 6.31
CA CYS A 40 3.60 -26.19 5.18
C CYS A 40 4.69 -27.26 5.34
N GLY A 41 5.17 -27.51 6.57
CA GLY A 41 6.22 -28.47 6.90
C GLY A 41 7.59 -27.81 6.91
N SER A 42 8.13 -27.50 5.72
CA SER A 42 9.47 -26.91 5.56
C SER A 42 9.49 -25.38 5.56
N PHE A 43 8.34 -24.73 5.44
CA PHE A 43 8.21 -23.27 5.45
C PHE A 43 6.84 -22.82 5.98
N TYR A 44 6.75 -21.53 6.30
CA TYR A 44 5.49 -20.87 6.61
C TYR A 44 5.03 -20.05 5.42
N ALA A 45 3.81 -20.30 4.95
CA ALA A 45 3.13 -19.45 4.00
C ALA A 45 2.41 -18.33 4.76
N VAL A 46 2.75 -17.08 4.45
CA VAL A 46 2.07 -15.88 4.97
C VAL A 46 1.40 -15.18 3.80
N SER A 47 0.10 -14.95 3.89
CA SER A 47 -0.66 -14.24 2.88
C SER A 47 -1.50 -13.14 3.51
N CYS A 48 -1.46 -11.95 2.94
CA CYS A 48 -2.27 -10.82 3.36
C CYS A 48 -3.08 -10.28 2.19
N MET A 49 -4.36 -10.05 2.44
CA MET A 49 -5.30 -9.45 1.52
C MET A 49 -5.62 -8.03 1.99
N TYR A 50 -5.79 -7.11 1.04
CA TYR A 50 -5.95 -5.68 1.29
C TYR A 50 -7.21 -5.17 0.62
N TYR A 51 -7.97 -4.33 1.34
CA TYR A 51 -9.19 -3.71 0.82
C TYR A 51 -9.31 -2.23 1.23
N PRO A 52 -9.75 -1.33 0.34
CA PRO A 52 -9.70 -1.44 -1.12
C PRO A 52 -8.33 -1.91 -1.62
N GLY A 53 -8.32 -2.65 -2.73
CA GLY A 53 -7.10 -3.16 -3.34
C GLY A 53 -6.24 -2.04 -3.94
N GLY A 54 -4.95 -2.30 -4.07
CA GLY A 54 -3.96 -1.36 -4.58
C GLY A 54 -2.97 -1.98 -5.57
N ALA A 55 -1.81 -1.35 -5.71
CA ALA A 55 -0.77 -1.71 -6.69
C ALA A 55 -1.27 -1.67 -8.14
N ASN A 56 -2.17 -0.74 -8.45
CA ASN A 56 -2.67 -0.50 -9.80
C ASN A 56 -1.61 0.21 -10.63
N VAL A 57 -1.27 -0.36 -11.78
CA VAL A 57 -0.28 0.23 -12.69
C VAL A 57 -0.75 1.62 -13.16
N ASN A 58 0.20 2.55 -13.23
CA ASN A 58 0.01 3.96 -13.61
C ASN A 58 -0.91 4.74 -12.66
N GLN A 59 -1.04 4.28 -11.40
CA GLN A 59 -1.64 5.03 -10.31
C GLN A 59 -0.60 5.36 -9.24
N TYR A 60 -0.92 6.34 -8.40
CA TYR A 60 -0.06 6.74 -7.28
C TYR A 60 -0.27 5.82 -6.08
N VAL A 61 0.84 5.34 -5.50
CA VAL A 61 0.80 4.59 -4.22
C VAL A 61 0.20 5.47 -3.13
N TYR A 62 0.65 6.71 -3.06
CA TYR A 62 0.03 7.80 -2.31
C TYR A 62 0.38 9.13 -2.98
N GLN A 63 -0.44 10.15 -2.73
CA GLN A 63 -0.14 11.51 -3.20
C GLN A 63 0.93 12.12 -2.31
N VAL A 64 1.96 12.68 -2.93
CA VAL A 64 3.01 13.42 -2.20
C VAL A 64 2.50 14.81 -1.86
N GLY A 65 2.51 15.15 -0.58
CA GLY A 65 1.98 16.41 -0.06
C GLY A 65 2.28 16.60 1.41
N ALA A 66 1.77 17.70 1.98
CA ALA A 66 1.87 17.94 3.42
C ALA A 66 1.08 16.87 4.19
N VAL A 67 1.58 16.49 5.36
CA VAL A 67 0.91 15.50 6.21
C VAL A 67 -0.55 15.89 6.43
N CYS A 68 -1.45 14.94 6.21
CA CYS A 68 -2.89 15.09 6.35
C CYS A 68 -3.60 16.10 5.44
N SER A 69 -2.92 16.72 4.47
CA SER A 69 -3.56 17.69 3.56
C SER A 69 -4.64 17.06 2.67
N GLY A 70 -4.62 15.74 2.48
CA GLY A 70 -5.62 14.97 1.75
C GLY A 70 -6.69 14.31 2.63
N CYS A 71 -6.65 14.49 3.96
CA CYS A 71 -7.67 13.90 4.83
C CYS A 71 -8.95 14.74 4.82
N PRO A 72 -10.14 14.13 4.99
CA PRO A 72 -11.34 14.86 5.35
C PRO A 72 -11.16 15.65 6.66
N ARG A 73 -11.91 16.75 6.81
CA ARG A 73 -11.79 17.62 7.99
C ARG A 73 -12.01 16.82 9.28
N GLY A 74 -11.09 16.97 10.23
CA GLY A 74 -11.15 16.30 11.53
C GLY A 74 -10.80 14.80 11.51
N GLN A 75 -10.36 14.24 10.38
CA GLN A 75 -10.02 12.82 10.27
C GLN A 75 -8.52 12.53 10.20
N CYS A 76 -7.66 13.51 10.45
CA CYS A 76 -6.23 13.27 10.66
C CYS A 76 -6.02 12.87 12.12
N ASP A 77 -5.40 11.71 12.36
CA ASP A 77 -5.07 11.29 13.72
C ASP A 77 -3.67 11.76 14.16
N GLY A 78 -3.35 11.50 15.43
CA GLY A 78 -2.03 11.81 16.00
C GLY A 78 -0.87 10.97 15.43
N GLN A 79 -1.15 10.01 14.54
CA GLN A 79 -0.16 9.16 13.88
C GLN A 79 0.07 9.59 12.42
N ALA A 80 -0.40 10.78 12.02
CA ALA A 80 -0.29 11.30 10.66
C ALA A 80 -1.04 10.45 9.62
N LEU A 81 -2.12 9.77 10.01
CA LEU A 81 -2.95 8.94 9.15
C LEU A 81 -4.37 9.48 9.05
N CYS A 82 -4.99 9.32 7.87
CA CYS A 82 -6.40 9.63 7.71
C CYS A 82 -7.27 8.47 8.21
N ARG A 83 -8.16 8.76 9.17
CA ARG A 83 -9.19 7.83 9.68
C ARG A 83 -10.47 8.03 8.89
N TRP A 84 -10.52 7.41 7.72
CA TRP A 84 -11.70 7.46 6.86
C TRP A 84 -12.81 6.59 7.45
N GLY A 85 -13.83 7.25 8.00
CA GLY A 85 -15.08 6.61 8.43
C GLY A 85 -15.90 6.03 7.28
#